data_AF-A0A5S3UGI4-F1
#
_entry.id   AF-A0A5S3UGI4-F1
#
_cell.length_a   1.000
_cell.length_b   1.000
_cell.length_c   1.000
_cell.angle_alpha   90.00
_cell.angle_beta   90.00
_cell.angle_gamma   90.00
#
_symmetry.space_group_name_H-M   'P 1'
#
loop_
_entity.id
_entity.type
_entity.pdbx_description
1 polymer ?
#
loop_
_entity_poly.entity_id
_entity_poly.type
_entity_poly.pdbx_seq_one_letter_code
_entity_poly.pdbx_strand_id
1 'polypeptide(L)'
;MVFKILGWFIGVNLVFAGFALLISGDIIAGLILLLAAVFCIPPLLSKMNKRMVKEAVNRGKSHNELTQGKAIIAGGVLFVIAAVFVSPQPKSENKTNETAKVVEEPEEGKSIQEDEVKAKQNNTPSGIDLIAQLMWKVDELENWFIGPFEERHKRQFYDVKNNYDEQLDKICGDFDALVKSTGNLNSDYYDEALACRNFKLSLVHVINSLNQGAYSEIPKIRAKFEPEYQNLKKQVDEYRESKKSKKKAPDWYVKSASDLVNQNASEWHEATSEEKLSMCANVISKFWLDDSLNENIKNKINSVKDIKPYAEMLVIEMDNALDGSPSKTGVNPKLSESVVTLMIMMEWLE
;
A
#
# COMPACT_ATOMS: atom_id res chain seq x y z
N MET A 1 29.62 -25.15 -18.47
CA MET A 1 28.63 -26.16 -18.02
C MET A 1 28.27 -25.97 -16.54
N VAL A 2 29.25 -25.79 -15.67
CA VAL A 2 29.08 -25.56 -14.22
C VAL A 2 28.06 -24.46 -13.88
N PHE A 3 28.17 -23.26 -14.48
CA PHE A 3 27.23 -22.16 -14.22
C PHE A 3 25.77 -22.44 -14.64
N LYS A 4 25.56 -23.33 -15.61
CA LYS A 4 24.19 -23.73 -16.04
C LYS A 4 23.53 -24.60 -14.99
N ILE A 5 24.27 -25.53 -14.42
CA ILE A 5 23.82 -26.43 -13.36
C ILE A 5 23.57 -25.62 -12.08
N LEU A 6 24.51 -24.72 -11.75
CA LEU A 6 24.39 -23.85 -10.57
C LEU A 6 23.19 -22.90 -10.67
N GLY A 7 22.96 -22.30 -11.84
CA GLY A 7 21.80 -21.43 -12.07
C GLY A 7 20.46 -22.15 -11.92
N TRP A 8 20.37 -23.41 -12.37
CA TRP A 8 19.18 -24.25 -12.14
C TRP A 8 18.93 -24.51 -10.66
N PHE A 9 19.96 -24.92 -9.93
CA PHE A 9 19.84 -25.23 -8.50
C PHE A 9 19.41 -23.99 -7.71
N ILE A 10 20.06 -22.84 -7.93
CA ILE A 10 19.72 -21.58 -7.27
C ILE A 10 18.33 -21.11 -7.68
N GLY A 11 18.02 -21.12 -8.98
CA GLY A 11 16.75 -20.64 -9.50
C GLY A 11 15.54 -21.41 -8.95
N VAL A 12 15.61 -22.74 -8.88
CA VAL A 12 14.51 -23.56 -8.33
C VAL A 12 14.29 -23.28 -6.84
N ASN A 13 15.38 -23.17 -6.06
CA ASN A 13 15.28 -22.82 -4.64
C ASN A 13 14.65 -21.45 -4.42
N LEU A 14 14.99 -20.45 -5.25
CA LEU A 14 14.39 -19.12 -5.20
C LEU A 14 12.90 -19.12 -5.53
N VAL A 15 12.45 -19.97 -6.47
CA VAL A 15 11.02 -20.13 -6.77
C VAL A 15 10.26 -20.68 -5.56
N PHE A 16 10.76 -21.77 -4.95
CA PHE A 16 10.14 -22.35 -3.76
C PHE A 16 10.11 -21.37 -2.59
N ALA A 17 11.22 -20.67 -2.33
CA ALA A 17 11.29 -19.66 -1.28
C ALA A 17 10.34 -18.47 -1.55
N GLY A 18 10.26 -18.00 -2.80
CA GLY A 18 9.33 -16.94 -3.20
C GLY A 18 7.88 -17.32 -2.92
N PHE A 19 7.44 -18.50 -3.33
CA PHE A 19 6.08 -18.98 -3.05
C PHE A 19 5.81 -19.16 -1.55
N ALA A 20 6.79 -19.68 -0.79
CA ALA A 20 6.64 -19.83 0.66
C ALA A 20 6.41 -18.47 1.35
N LEU A 21 7.13 -17.42 0.94
CA LEU A 21 6.96 -16.07 1.47
C LEU A 21 5.63 -15.43 1.07
N LEU A 22 5.17 -15.65 -0.16
CA LEU A 22 3.83 -15.19 -0.58
C LEU A 22 2.71 -15.80 0.27
N ILE A 23 2.80 -17.10 0.57
CA ILE A 23 1.83 -17.80 1.44
C ILE A 23 1.92 -17.29 2.89
N SER A 24 3.12 -16.87 3.34
CA SER A 24 3.35 -16.40 4.70
C SER A 24 2.96 -14.93 4.92
N GLY A 25 2.56 -14.22 3.86
CA GLY A 25 2.11 -12.82 3.91
C GLY A 25 3.17 -11.79 3.54
N ASP A 26 4.42 -12.19 3.31
CA ASP A 26 5.51 -11.31 2.91
C ASP A 26 5.54 -11.13 1.38
N ILE A 27 4.52 -10.45 0.87
CA ILE A 27 4.24 -10.32 -0.57
C ILE A 27 5.45 -9.71 -1.32
N ILE A 28 6.03 -8.65 -0.77
CA ILE A 28 7.13 -7.90 -1.42
C ILE A 28 8.38 -8.78 -1.56
N ALA A 29 8.80 -9.44 -0.48
CA ALA A 29 9.97 -10.32 -0.52
C ALA A 29 9.75 -11.53 -1.43
N GLY A 30 8.54 -12.12 -1.40
CA GLY A 30 8.16 -13.21 -2.29
C GLY A 30 8.29 -12.83 -3.77
N LEU A 31 7.79 -11.66 -4.16
CA LEU A 31 7.90 -11.16 -5.55
C LEU A 31 9.34 -10.89 -5.98
N ILE A 32 10.17 -10.32 -5.09
CA ILE A 32 11.60 -10.07 -5.38
C ILE A 32 12.36 -11.37 -5.61
N LEU A 33 12.07 -12.43 -4.82
CA LEU A 33 12.68 -13.75 -5.02
C LEU A 33 12.23 -14.42 -6.32
N LEU A 34 10.96 -14.28 -6.70
CA LEU A 34 10.46 -14.79 -7.99
C LEU A 34 11.12 -14.06 -9.17
N LEU A 35 11.33 -12.75 -9.07
CA LEU A 35 12.10 -11.98 -10.05
C LEU A 35 13.56 -12.43 -10.11
N ALA A 36 14.21 -12.66 -8.96
CA ALA A 36 15.58 -13.18 -8.90
C ALA A 36 15.71 -14.56 -9.59
N ALA A 37 14.69 -15.42 -9.48
CA ALA A 37 14.68 -16.72 -10.13
C ALA A 37 14.72 -16.64 -11.67
N VAL A 38 14.11 -15.60 -12.26
CA VAL A 38 14.12 -15.36 -13.72
C VAL A 38 15.55 -15.18 -14.25
N PHE A 39 16.44 -14.56 -13.48
CA PHE A 39 17.84 -14.36 -13.85
C PHE A 39 18.68 -15.64 -13.71
N CYS A 40 18.35 -16.50 -12.74
CA CYS A 40 19.13 -17.70 -12.43
C CYS A 40 18.80 -18.89 -13.35
N ILE A 41 17.55 -19.03 -13.79
CA ILE A 41 17.08 -20.17 -14.60
C ILE A 41 17.50 -19.97 -16.08
N PRO A 42 18.40 -20.79 -16.65
CA PRO A 42 18.95 -20.55 -17.98
C PRO A 42 17.92 -20.42 -19.12
N PRO A 43 16.85 -21.24 -19.19
CA PRO A 43 15.79 -21.05 -20.17
C PRO A 43 15.13 -19.67 -20.09
N LEU A 44 14.88 -19.16 -18.88
CA LEU A 44 14.24 -17.87 -18.66
C LEU A 44 15.20 -16.71 -18.99
N LEU A 45 16.45 -16.81 -18.55
CA LEU A 45 17.51 -15.86 -18.92
C LEU A 45 17.66 -15.74 -20.45
N SER A 46 17.63 -16.86 -21.17
CA SER A 46 17.73 -16.85 -22.63
C SER A 46 16.53 -16.18 -23.30
N LYS A 47 15.32 -16.36 -22.76
CA LYS A 47 14.10 -15.68 -23.24
C LYS A 47 14.18 -14.17 -22.97
N MET A 48 14.67 -13.78 -21.79
CA MET A 48 14.85 -12.38 -21.42
C MET A 48 15.89 -11.68 -22.30
N ASN A 49 17.07 -12.28 -22.50
CA ASN A 49 18.09 -11.74 -23.40
C ASN A 49 17.56 -11.54 -24.82
N LYS A 50 16.81 -12.52 -25.37
CA LYS A 50 16.18 -12.38 -26.69
C LYS A 50 15.20 -11.20 -26.76
N ARG A 51 14.40 -10.99 -25.71
CA ARG A 51 13.47 -9.84 -25.63
C ARG A 51 14.23 -8.52 -25.55
N MET A 52 15.24 -8.42 -24.69
CA MET A 52 16.05 -7.22 -24.51
C MET A 52 16.84 -6.85 -25.77
N VAL A 53 17.42 -7.83 -26.47
CA VAL A 53 18.11 -7.60 -27.75
C VAL A 53 17.12 -7.11 -28.81
N LYS A 54 15.94 -7.75 -28.94
CA LYS A 54 14.90 -7.31 -29.89
C LYS A 54 14.44 -5.88 -29.60
N GLU A 55 14.26 -5.55 -28.34
CA GLU A 55 13.81 -4.22 -27.92
C GLU A 55 14.90 -3.14 -28.10
N ALA A 56 16.17 -3.48 -27.87
CA ALA A 56 17.29 -2.58 -28.12
C ALA A 56 17.46 -2.28 -29.62
N VAL A 57 17.34 -3.31 -30.48
CA VAL A 57 17.37 -3.14 -31.95
C VAL A 57 16.22 -2.24 -32.41
N ASN A 58 15.01 -2.43 -31.88
CA ASN A 58 13.86 -1.56 -32.18
C ASN A 58 14.08 -0.10 -31.73
N ARG A 59 14.93 0.13 -30.73
CA ARG A 59 15.28 1.46 -30.21
C ARG A 59 16.59 2.02 -30.79
N GLY A 60 17.18 1.36 -31.79
CA GLY A 60 18.43 1.77 -32.42
C GLY A 60 19.67 1.70 -31.51
N LYS A 61 19.62 0.90 -30.43
CA LYS A 61 20.71 0.76 -29.45
C LYS A 61 21.33 -0.63 -29.54
N SER A 62 22.65 -0.73 -29.34
CA SER A 62 23.31 -2.02 -29.14
C SER A 62 23.10 -2.49 -27.68
N HIS A 63 22.89 -3.80 -27.50
CA HIS A 63 22.74 -4.41 -26.19
C HIS A 63 23.62 -5.64 -26.07
N ASN A 64 24.43 -5.68 -25.02
CA ASN A 64 25.27 -6.83 -24.71
C ASN A 64 24.48 -7.87 -23.94
N GLU A 65 24.48 -9.11 -24.40
CA GLU A 65 23.76 -10.20 -23.73
C GLU A 65 24.22 -10.38 -22.28
N LEU A 66 23.26 -10.60 -21.37
CA LEU A 66 23.57 -10.92 -19.99
C LEU A 66 24.05 -12.38 -19.91
N THR A 67 25.36 -12.55 -19.77
CA THR A 67 25.96 -13.87 -19.57
C THR A 67 25.48 -14.52 -18.28
N GLN A 68 25.43 -15.84 -18.23
CA GLN A 68 24.90 -16.58 -17.07
C GLN A 68 25.65 -16.28 -15.76
N GLY A 69 26.96 -16.03 -15.81
CA GLY A 69 27.72 -15.62 -14.63
C GLY A 69 27.26 -14.27 -14.07
N LYS A 70 27.06 -13.28 -14.94
CA LYS A 70 26.54 -11.95 -14.54
C LYS A 70 25.10 -12.02 -14.04
N ALA A 71 24.28 -12.88 -14.64
CA ALA A 71 22.89 -13.07 -14.22
C ALA A 71 22.77 -13.70 -12.83
N ILE A 72 23.65 -14.65 -12.49
CA ILE A 72 23.71 -15.23 -11.14
C ILE A 72 24.10 -14.16 -10.11
N ILE A 73 25.04 -13.26 -10.44
CA ILE A 73 25.42 -12.15 -9.56
C ILE A 73 24.23 -11.20 -9.35
N ALA A 74 23.53 -10.82 -10.42
CA ALA A 74 22.34 -9.97 -10.33
C ALA A 74 21.21 -10.63 -9.50
N GLY A 75 20.97 -11.92 -9.69
CA GLY A 75 20.03 -12.70 -8.87
C GLY A 75 20.46 -12.76 -7.40
N GLY A 76 21.76 -12.86 -7.13
CA GLY A 76 22.31 -12.79 -5.77
C GLY A 76 22.10 -11.44 -5.10
N VAL A 77 22.26 -10.33 -5.83
CA VAL A 77 21.95 -8.98 -5.31
C VAL A 77 20.47 -8.86 -4.96
N LEU A 78 19.57 -9.34 -5.82
CA LEU A 78 18.14 -9.34 -5.55
C LEU A 78 17.77 -10.22 -4.36
N PHE A 79 18.45 -11.36 -4.18
CA PHE A 79 18.28 -12.19 -2.98
C PHE A 79 18.69 -11.46 -1.70
N VAL A 80 19.80 -10.72 -1.71
CA VAL A 80 20.23 -9.89 -0.56
C VAL A 80 19.20 -8.80 -0.28
N ILE A 81 18.66 -8.15 -1.32
CA ILE A 81 17.59 -7.15 -1.17
C ILE A 81 16.34 -7.80 -0.56
N ALA A 82 15.91 -8.96 -1.04
CA ALA A 82 14.78 -9.69 -0.47
C ALA A 82 15.02 -10.06 1.01
N ALA A 83 16.24 -10.44 1.38
CA ALA A 83 16.59 -10.76 2.77
C ALA A 83 16.46 -9.56 3.73
N VAL A 84 16.67 -8.31 3.25
CA VAL A 84 16.41 -7.09 4.04
C VAL A 84 14.93 -6.97 4.42
N PHE A 85 14.02 -7.46 3.55
CA PHE A 85 12.59 -7.46 3.82
C PHE A 85 12.12 -8.67 4.64
N VAL A 86 12.92 -9.74 4.75
CA VAL A 86 12.55 -11.01 5.43
C VAL A 86 13.18 -11.14 6.82
N SER A 87 14.30 -10.49 7.11
CA SER A 87 15.00 -10.69 8.39
C SER A 87 14.38 -9.92 9.56
N PRO A 88 14.15 -10.60 10.71
CA PRO A 88 14.19 -9.98 12.03
C PRO A 88 15.66 -9.62 12.36
N GLN A 89 15.99 -8.38 12.71
CA GLN A 89 17.38 -7.91 12.81
C GLN A 89 18.24 -8.61 13.89
N PRO A 90 19.47 -9.07 13.54
CA PRO A 90 20.58 -9.27 14.48
C PRO A 90 21.71 -8.23 14.33
N LYS A 91 22.52 -8.13 15.39
CA LYS A 91 23.50 -7.09 15.76
C LYS A 91 24.81 -7.05 14.94
N SER A 92 25.37 -5.83 14.81
CA SER A 92 26.79 -5.47 14.55
C SER A 92 27.29 -5.74 13.12
N GLU A 93 28.14 -4.95 12.45
CA GLU A 93 29.28 -4.14 12.89
C GLU A 93 29.72 -3.15 11.77
N ASN A 94 30.33 -2.03 12.19
CA ASN A 94 30.72 -0.85 11.41
C ASN A 94 31.56 -1.08 10.13
N LYS A 95 31.35 -0.22 9.12
CA LYS A 95 32.44 0.60 8.54
C LYS A 95 31.94 1.89 7.88
N THR A 96 32.41 2.98 8.48
CA THR A 96 32.31 4.40 8.16
C THR A 96 32.91 4.75 6.78
N ASN A 97 32.36 5.77 6.13
CA ASN A 97 33.12 6.96 5.69
C ASN A 97 32.17 8.15 5.45
N GLU A 98 32.36 9.20 6.27
CA GLU A 98 32.07 10.62 5.99
C GLU A 98 32.81 11.04 4.68
N THR A 99 32.50 12.10 3.94
CA THR A 99 32.16 13.51 4.23
C THR A 99 31.56 14.09 2.91
N ALA A 100 30.69 15.09 2.83
CA ALA A 100 31.00 16.51 3.06
C ALA A 100 29.76 17.41 2.89
N LYS A 101 29.77 18.49 3.67
CA LYS A 101 28.92 19.69 3.67
C LYS A 101 29.06 20.56 2.41
N VAL A 102 28.11 21.53 2.30
CA VAL A 102 28.16 22.93 1.78
C VAL A 102 26.90 23.15 0.91
N VAL A 103 25.78 23.70 1.42
CA VAL A 103 25.42 25.12 1.69
C VAL A 103 25.75 26.07 0.53
N GLU A 104 24.74 26.48 -0.25
CA GLU A 104 24.29 27.88 -0.37
C GLU A 104 23.06 28.01 -1.29
N GLU A 105 22.44 29.17 -1.19
CA GLU A 105 21.02 29.51 -1.32
C GLU A 105 20.70 30.15 -2.70
N PRO A 106 19.60 30.92 -2.90
CA PRO A 106 18.60 30.66 -3.93
C PRO A 106 18.69 31.60 -5.14
N GLU A 107 18.03 31.26 -6.26
CA GLU A 107 17.57 32.28 -7.20
C GLU A 107 16.15 32.01 -7.71
N GLU A 108 15.42 33.11 -7.77
CA GLU A 108 14.03 33.30 -8.16
C GLU A 108 13.75 32.99 -9.65
N GLY A 109 12.50 32.60 -9.89
CA GLY A 109 11.68 33.32 -10.86
C GLY A 109 11.71 32.82 -12.31
N LYS A 110 10.75 31.96 -12.65
CA LYS A 110 9.99 32.10 -13.89
C LYS A 110 8.61 31.45 -13.79
N SER A 111 7.64 32.25 -14.19
CA SER A 111 6.20 32.01 -14.19
C SER A 111 5.74 31.20 -15.40
N ILE A 112 4.50 30.72 -15.28
CA ILE A 112 3.59 30.16 -16.29
C ILE A 112 3.74 28.65 -16.53
N GLN A 113 2.81 27.88 -15.95
CA GLN A 113 1.79 27.14 -16.72
C GLN A 113 0.68 26.62 -15.79
N GLU A 114 -0.50 27.23 -15.91
CA GLU A 114 -1.74 26.93 -15.19
C GLU A 114 -2.50 25.70 -15.75
N ASP A 115 -1.86 24.88 -16.57
CA ASP A 115 -2.48 23.69 -17.20
C ASP A 115 -2.07 22.34 -16.57
N GLU A 116 -1.24 22.34 -15.50
CA GLU A 116 -0.88 21.11 -14.75
C GLU A 116 -1.79 20.82 -13.53
N VAL A 117 -2.78 21.67 -13.24
CA VAL A 117 -3.57 21.59 -11.98
C VAL A 117 -4.66 20.50 -11.99
N LYS A 118 -4.92 19.82 -13.12
CA LYS A 118 -5.99 18.79 -13.19
C LYS A 118 -5.53 17.33 -13.21
N ALA A 119 -4.23 17.03 -13.14
CA ALA A 119 -3.73 15.66 -13.26
C ALA A 119 -2.90 15.14 -12.06
N LYS A 120 -2.75 15.92 -10.98
CA LYS A 120 -1.97 15.54 -9.77
C LYS A 120 -2.80 15.38 -8.50
N GLN A 121 -4.12 15.19 -8.60
CA GLN A 121 -4.99 15.13 -7.42
C GLN A 121 -5.18 13.73 -6.83
N ASN A 122 -4.56 12.69 -7.38
CA ASN A 122 -4.81 11.31 -6.95
C ASN A 122 -3.80 10.72 -5.95
N ASN A 123 -2.78 11.46 -5.50
CA ASN A 123 -1.80 10.93 -4.53
C ASN A 123 -1.50 11.84 -3.34
N THR A 124 -2.17 13.00 -3.19
CA THR A 124 -1.98 13.84 -2.00
C THR A 124 -2.81 13.27 -0.86
N PRO A 125 -2.20 12.80 0.24
CA PRO A 125 -2.95 12.29 1.38
C PRO A 125 -3.94 13.33 1.87
N SER A 126 -5.17 12.92 2.21
CA SER A 126 -6.08 13.87 2.83
C SER A 126 -5.51 14.30 4.19
N GLY A 127 -5.83 15.52 4.65
CA GLY A 127 -5.34 16.00 5.95
C GLY A 127 -5.62 15.01 7.09
N ILE A 128 -6.65 14.19 6.95
CA ILE A 128 -7.06 13.24 7.96
C ILE A 128 -6.28 11.93 7.88
N ASP A 129 -5.89 11.52 6.68
CA ASP A 129 -4.93 10.43 6.53
C ASP A 129 -3.59 10.81 7.15
N LEU A 130 -3.20 12.09 7.07
CA LEU A 130 -1.99 12.60 7.72
C LEU A 130 -2.13 12.66 9.24
N ILE A 131 -3.27 13.11 9.79
CA ILE A 131 -3.49 13.10 11.24
C ILE A 131 -3.52 11.65 11.77
N ALA A 132 -4.15 10.72 11.04
CA ALA A 132 -4.17 9.30 11.41
C ALA A 132 -2.77 8.66 11.37
N GLN A 133 -1.95 9.00 10.37
CA GLN A 133 -0.55 8.57 10.32
C GLN A 133 0.25 9.14 11.48
N LEU A 134 0.10 10.43 11.78
CA LEU A 134 0.75 11.07 12.92
C LEU A 134 0.36 10.37 14.23
N MET A 135 -0.93 10.12 14.45
CA MET A 135 -1.42 9.39 15.63
C MET A 135 -0.84 7.99 15.74
N TRP A 136 -0.82 7.22 14.65
CA TRP A 136 -0.24 5.88 14.66
C TRP A 136 1.24 5.90 15.08
N LYS A 137 1.99 6.91 14.64
CA LYS A 137 3.36 7.14 15.10
C LYS A 137 3.39 7.51 16.58
N VAL A 138 2.52 8.39 17.06
CA VAL A 138 2.49 8.70 18.50
C VAL A 138 2.14 7.47 19.35
N ASP A 139 1.21 6.63 18.91
CA ASP A 139 0.81 5.39 19.59
C ASP A 139 1.93 4.34 19.60
N GLU A 140 2.61 4.16 18.47
CA GLU A 140 3.76 3.27 18.40
C GLU A 140 4.83 3.78 19.38
N LEU A 141 5.14 5.09 19.36
CA LEU A 141 6.08 5.72 20.29
C LEU A 141 5.71 5.47 21.77
N GLU A 142 4.42 5.52 22.11
CA GLU A 142 3.95 5.21 23.46
C GLU A 142 4.40 3.82 23.92
N ASN A 143 4.28 2.81 23.05
CA ASN A 143 4.65 1.44 23.34
C ASN A 143 6.17 1.28 23.57
N TRP A 144 7.00 2.05 22.87
CA TRP A 144 8.46 2.02 23.04
C TRP A 144 8.91 2.57 24.40
N PHE A 145 8.10 3.40 25.05
CA PHE A 145 8.41 4.01 26.34
C PHE A 145 7.63 3.41 27.51
N ILE A 146 7.05 2.21 27.34
CA ILE A 146 6.42 1.48 28.45
C ILE A 146 7.48 0.86 29.35
N GLY A 147 7.38 1.14 30.65
CA GLY A 147 8.21 0.53 31.69
C GLY A 147 9.50 1.29 32.00
N PRO A 148 10.32 0.78 32.94
CA PRO A 148 11.59 1.41 33.30
C PRO A 148 12.61 1.30 32.17
N PHE A 149 13.43 2.33 32.01
CA PHE A 149 14.52 2.32 31.05
C PHE A 149 15.63 1.34 31.48
N GLU A 150 16.09 0.50 30.55
CA GLU A 150 17.20 -0.42 30.71
C GLU A 150 18.29 -0.11 29.68
N GLU A 151 19.54 -0.46 29.96
CA GLU A 151 20.67 -0.25 29.04
C GLU A 151 20.45 -0.84 27.63
N ARG A 152 19.73 -1.97 27.53
CA ARG A 152 19.36 -2.57 26.24
C ARG A 152 18.45 -1.68 25.38
N HIS A 153 17.71 -0.75 26.00
CA HIS A 153 16.83 0.18 25.32
C HIS A 153 17.60 1.31 24.61
N LYS A 154 18.92 1.48 24.83
CA LYS A 154 19.73 2.48 24.11
C LYS A 154 19.76 2.27 22.60
N ARG A 155 19.90 1.02 22.13
CA ARG A 155 19.89 0.73 20.68
C ARG A 155 18.51 0.94 20.08
N GLN A 156 17.49 0.40 20.74
CA GLN A 156 16.09 0.64 20.39
C GLN A 156 15.79 2.14 20.29
N PHE A 157 16.34 2.95 21.19
CA PHE A 157 16.19 4.39 21.17
C PHE A 157 16.82 5.07 19.93
N TYR A 158 18.04 4.67 19.54
CA TYR A 158 18.69 5.18 18.33
C TYR A 158 17.92 4.80 17.06
N ASP A 159 17.39 3.58 17.01
CA ASP A 159 16.61 3.10 15.86
C ASP A 159 15.27 3.85 15.77
N VAL A 160 14.57 4.02 16.90
CA VAL A 160 13.34 4.82 16.98
C VAL A 160 13.61 6.26 16.55
N LYS A 161 14.66 6.90 17.07
CA LYS A 161 15.05 8.26 16.71
C LYS A 161 15.13 8.44 15.19
N ASN A 162 15.97 7.65 14.53
CA ASN A 162 16.27 7.87 13.11
C ASN A 162 15.04 7.57 12.24
N ASN A 163 14.32 6.49 12.56
CA ASN A 163 13.14 6.10 11.82
C ASN A 163 11.97 7.09 12.00
N TYR A 164 11.79 7.62 13.21
CA TYR A 164 10.74 8.60 13.49
C TYR A 164 11.03 9.97 12.89
N ASP A 165 12.29 10.43 12.92
CA ASP A 165 12.66 11.73 12.34
C ASP A 165 12.36 11.73 10.83
N GLU A 166 12.78 10.68 10.11
CA GLU A 166 12.48 10.55 8.67
C GLU A 166 10.98 10.49 8.36
N GLN A 167 10.21 9.75 9.17
CA GLN A 167 8.79 9.56 8.93
C GLN A 167 7.95 10.78 9.33
N LEU A 168 8.29 11.44 10.44
CA LEU A 168 7.64 12.69 10.84
C LEU A 168 7.99 13.82 9.89
N ASP A 169 9.19 13.84 9.30
CA ASP A 169 9.56 14.81 8.27
C ASP A 169 8.68 14.70 7.05
N LYS A 170 8.43 13.47 6.63
CA LYS A 170 7.50 13.21 5.55
C LYS A 170 6.07 13.65 5.91
N ILE A 171 5.55 13.23 7.08
CA ILE A 171 4.18 13.54 7.49
C ILE A 171 3.98 15.05 7.66
N CYS A 172 4.88 15.74 8.37
CA CYS A 172 4.79 17.18 8.56
C CYS A 172 5.02 17.95 7.25
N GLY A 173 5.89 17.46 6.36
CA GLY A 173 6.07 18.02 5.02
C GLY A 173 4.81 17.91 4.17
N ASP A 174 4.11 16.77 4.24
CA ASP A 174 2.82 16.55 3.57
C ASP A 174 1.73 17.48 4.13
N PHE A 175 1.73 17.76 5.45
CA PHE A 175 0.86 18.78 6.07
C PHE A 175 1.19 20.21 5.59
N ASP A 176 2.46 20.57 5.52
CA ASP A 176 2.88 21.89 5.05
C ASP A 176 2.50 22.11 3.58
N ALA A 177 2.59 21.06 2.75
CA ALA A 177 2.11 21.08 1.38
C ALA A 177 0.59 21.26 1.31
N LEU A 178 -0.15 20.58 2.18
CA LEU A 178 -1.60 20.72 2.29
C LEU A 178 -1.99 22.15 2.68
N VAL A 179 -1.38 22.70 3.74
CA VAL A 179 -1.58 24.09 4.19
C VAL A 179 -1.29 25.10 3.08
N LYS A 180 -0.21 24.92 2.33
CA LYS A 180 0.11 25.80 1.18
C LYS A 180 -0.95 25.72 0.09
N SER A 181 -1.51 24.53 -0.15
CA SER A 181 -2.55 24.32 -1.17
C SER A 181 -3.93 24.89 -0.79
N THR A 182 -4.21 25.05 0.50
CA THR A 182 -5.54 25.45 1.03
C THR A 182 -5.61 26.88 1.58
N GLY A 183 -4.58 27.71 1.36
CA GLY A 183 -4.61 29.13 1.74
C GLY A 183 -3.73 29.53 2.92
N ASN A 184 -2.72 28.72 3.24
CA ASN A 184 -1.66 28.99 4.22
C ASN A 184 -2.20 29.31 5.63
N LEU A 185 -2.20 30.58 6.04
CA LEU A 185 -2.66 31.00 7.38
C LEU A 185 -4.18 30.82 7.61
N ASN A 186 -4.97 30.72 6.54
CA ASN A 186 -6.42 30.46 6.60
C ASN A 186 -6.77 29.00 6.30
N SER A 187 -5.78 28.11 6.28
CA SER A 187 -6.00 26.69 6.06
C SER A 187 -6.68 26.07 7.27
N ASP A 188 -7.72 25.28 7.04
CA ASP A 188 -8.36 24.40 8.04
C ASP A 188 -7.37 23.36 8.63
N TYR A 189 -6.15 23.25 8.08
CA TYR A 189 -5.10 22.31 8.51
C TYR A 189 -3.88 23.00 9.16
N TYR A 190 -3.95 24.32 9.38
CA TYR A 190 -2.82 25.10 9.88
C TYR A 190 -2.44 24.69 11.32
N ASP A 191 -3.43 24.50 12.18
CA ASP A 191 -3.20 24.12 13.58
C ASP A 191 -2.63 22.70 13.70
N GLU A 192 -3.01 21.78 12.81
CA GLU A 192 -2.52 20.42 12.74
C GLU A 192 -1.09 20.34 12.19
N ALA A 193 -0.78 21.14 11.17
CA ALA A 193 0.59 21.29 10.69
C ALA A 193 1.49 21.86 11.81
N LEU A 194 0.99 22.86 12.55
CA LEU A 194 1.69 23.42 13.71
C LEU A 194 1.86 22.38 14.83
N ALA A 195 0.83 21.57 15.12
CA ALA A 195 0.90 20.48 16.09
C ALA A 195 1.92 19.41 15.66
N CYS A 196 1.97 19.04 14.38
CA CYS A 196 2.97 18.11 13.84
C CYS A 196 4.39 18.65 14.03
N ARG A 197 4.64 19.91 13.66
CA ARG A 197 5.96 20.55 13.88
C ARG A 197 6.34 20.62 15.35
N ASN A 198 5.39 20.98 16.22
CA ASN A 198 5.62 21.01 17.66
C ASN A 198 5.92 19.61 18.20
N PHE A 199 5.25 18.57 17.71
CA PHE A 199 5.50 17.17 18.06
C PHE A 199 6.88 16.71 17.61
N LYS A 200 7.28 17.03 16.37
CA LYS A 200 8.64 16.74 15.88
C LYS A 200 9.70 17.43 16.75
N LEU A 201 9.56 18.72 17.01
CA LEU A 201 10.51 19.50 17.85
C LEU A 201 10.64 18.90 19.26
N SER A 202 9.50 18.51 19.80
CA SER A 202 9.34 17.84 21.10
C SER A 202 10.07 16.50 21.15
N LEU A 203 9.89 15.66 20.13
CA LEU A 203 10.60 14.39 19.99
C LEU A 203 12.12 14.60 19.82
N VAL A 204 12.54 15.58 19.02
CA VAL A 204 13.96 15.95 18.87
C VAL A 204 14.56 16.39 20.20
N HIS A 205 13.79 17.08 21.05
CA HIS A 205 14.24 17.45 22.39
C HIS A 205 14.44 16.22 23.29
N VAL A 206 13.48 15.28 23.30
CA VAL A 206 13.61 13.97 23.99
C VAL A 206 14.89 13.26 23.56
N ILE A 207 15.09 13.21 22.25
CA ILE A 207 16.26 12.62 21.60
C ILE A 207 17.57 13.27 22.03
N ASN A 208 17.63 14.60 22.08
CA ASN A 208 18.83 15.31 22.47
C ASN A 208 19.13 15.15 23.96
N SER A 209 18.12 15.20 24.83
CA SER A 209 18.29 14.93 26.26
C SER A 209 18.80 13.51 26.52
N LEU A 210 18.40 12.53 25.69
CA LEU A 210 18.82 11.14 25.81
C LEU A 210 20.24 10.89 25.29
N ASN A 211 20.64 11.57 24.22
CA ASN A 211 22.03 11.58 23.75
C ASN A 211 23.00 12.19 24.78
N GLN A 212 22.51 13.08 25.65
CA GLN A 212 23.29 13.68 26.76
C GLN A 212 23.30 12.83 28.04
N GLY A 213 22.63 11.67 28.04
CA GLY A 213 22.65 10.71 29.16
C GLY A 213 21.72 11.04 30.33
N ALA A 214 20.80 11.99 30.19
CA ALA A 214 19.88 12.41 31.24
C ALA A 214 18.53 11.65 31.20
N TYR A 215 18.58 10.34 31.45
CA TYR A 215 17.43 9.43 31.37
C TYR A 215 16.34 9.68 32.44
N SER A 216 16.65 10.40 33.51
CA SER A 216 15.68 10.79 34.56
C SER A 216 14.63 11.79 34.08
N GLU A 217 14.84 12.44 32.92
CA GLU A 217 13.94 13.46 32.39
C GLU A 217 12.82 12.89 31.50
N ILE A 218 12.91 11.62 31.08
CA ILE A 218 11.92 10.99 30.18
C ILE A 218 10.48 11.10 30.71
N PRO A 219 10.18 10.77 31.99
CA PRO A 219 8.80 10.84 32.48
C PRO A 219 8.26 12.27 32.54
N LYS A 220 9.10 13.26 32.86
CA LYS A 220 8.72 14.68 32.91
C LYS A 220 8.42 15.21 31.51
N ILE A 221 9.22 14.80 30.54
CA ILE A 221 9.04 15.21 29.15
C ILE A 221 7.81 14.51 28.53
N ARG A 222 7.56 13.23 28.83
CA ARG A 222 6.33 12.54 28.42
C ARG A 222 5.08 13.23 28.98
N ALA A 223 5.10 13.60 30.26
CA ALA A 223 4.01 14.35 30.88
C ALA A 223 3.76 15.72 30.21
N LYS A 224 4.78 16.31 29.58
CA LYS A 224 4.66 17.55 28.84
C LYS A 224 3.93 17.38 27.49
N PHE A 225 4.00 16.21 26.86
CA PHE A 225 3.39 15.95 25.54
C PHE A 225 2.02 15.28 25.58
N GLU A 226 1.64 14.76 26.73
CA GLU A 226 0.35 14.12 26.93
C GLU A 226 -0.84 15.01 26.50
N PRO A 227 -0.89 16.32 26.83
CA PRO A 227 -2.01 17.17 26.46
C PRO A 227 -2.20 17.32 24.94
N GLU A 228 -1.11 17.54 24.20
CA GLU A 228 -1.13 17.71 22.75
C GLU A 228 -1.54 16.41 22.04
N TYR A 229 -1.08 15.25 22.53
CA TYR A 229 -1.49 13.95 22.02
C TYR A 229 -3.00 13.71 22.21
N GLN A 230 -3.52 13.94 23.42
CA GLN A 230 -4.94 13.72 23.70
C GLN A 230 -5.84 14.64 22.86
N ASN A 231 -5.38 15.86 22.58
CA ASN A 231 -6.08 16.78 21.68
C ASN A 231 -6.15 16.24 20.24
N LEU A 232 -5.03 15.77 19.69
CA LEU A 232 -4.97 15.16 18.35
C LEU A 232 -5.88 13.93 18.24
N LYS A 233 -5.86 13.06 19.26
CA LYS A 233 -6.68 11.85 19.33
C LYS A 233 -8.17 12.16 19.27
N LYS A 234 -8.62 13.12 20.09
CA LYS A 234 -10.02 13.53 20.14
C LYS A 234 -10.54 13.99 18.77
N GLN A 235 -9.76 14.77 18.03
CA GLN A 235 -10.15 15.30 16.72
C GLN A 235 -10.34 14.18 15.68
N VAL A 236 -9.46 13.18 15.66
CA VAL A 236 -9.59 12.04 14.76
C VAL A 236 -10.80 11.17 15.10
N ASP A 237 -11.05 10.95 16.39
CA ASP A 237 -12.22 10.18 16.83
C ASP A 237 -13.53 10.89 16.46
N GLU A 238 -13.62 12.20 16.69
CA GLU A 238 -14.78 13.02 16.27
C GLU A 238 -15.01 12.97 14.74
N TYR A 239 -13.94 13.06 13.95
CA TYR A 239 -14.06 12.91 12.50
C TYR A 239 -14.53 11.52 12.09
N ARG A 240 -13.95 10.45 12.67
CA ARG A 240 -14.34 9.06 12.39
C ARG A 240 -15.82 8.84 12.70
N GLU A 241 -16.31 9.35 13.81
CA GLU A 241 -17.73 9.28 14.17
C GLU A 241 -18.61 10.10 13.21
N SER A 242 -18.15 11.30 12.79
CA SER A 242 -18.86 12.11 11.78
C SER A 242 -18.95 11.44 10.40
N LYS A 243 -18.00 10.56 10.06
CA LYS A 243 -18.03 9.75 8.83
C LYS A 243 -18.87 8.48 8.98
N LYS A 244 -18.90 7.87 10.16
CA LYS A 244 -19.80 6.74 10.45
C LYS A 244 -21.27 7.17 10.37
N SER A 245 -21.62 8.35 10.89
CA SER A 245 -23.00 8.87 10.80
C SER A 245 -23.43 9.23 9.37
N LYS A 246 -22.48 9.44 8.44
CA LYS A 246 -22.72 9.60 6.99
C LYS A 246 -22.79 8.27 6.21
N LYS A 247 -22.51 7.12 6.83
CA LYS A 247 -22.60 5.78 6.22
C LYS A 247 -23.78 4.98 6.76
N LYS A 248 -25.01 5.51 6.65
CA LYS A 248 -26.17 4.62 6.64
C LYS A 248 -26.07 3.82 5.33
N ALA A 249 -26.04 2.50 5.42
CA ALA A 249 -26.11 1.65 4.23
C ALA A 249 -27.35 2.08 3.41
N PRO A 250 -27.26 2.13 2.07
CA PRO A 250 -28.43 2.43 1.25
C PRO A 250 -29.58 1.50 1.63
N ASP A 251 -30.82 2.00 1.64
CA ASP A 251 -31.97 1.19 2.09
C ASP A 251 -32.21 -0.05 1.20
N TRP A 252 -31.56 -0.15 0.03
CA TRP A 252 -31.58 -1.31 -0.88
C TRP A 252 -30.49 -2.36 -0.59
N TYR A 253 -29.53 -2.06 0.29
CA TYR A 253 -28.37 -2.93 0.53
C TYR A 253 -28.59 -3.84 1.73
N VAL A 254 -28.47 -5.15 1.50
CA VAL A 254 -28.65 -6.20 2.49
C VAL A 254 -27.29 -6.83 2.85
N LYS A 255 -26.85 -6.65 4.09
CA LYS A 255 -25.51 -7.08 4.56
C LYS A 255 -25.31 -8.61 4.48
N SER A 256 -26.37 -9.40 4.69
CA SER A 256 -26.31 -10.87 4.66
C SER A 256 -26.02 -11.44 3.27
N ALA A 257 -26.16 -10.64 2.20
CA ALA A 257 -25.88 -11.08 0.83
C ALA A 257 -24.39 -11.31 0.53
N SER A 258 -23.49 -10.96 1.45
CA SER A 258 -22.04 -11.07 1.26
C SER A 258 -21.57 -12.52 1.01
N ASP A 259 -22.27 -13.49 1.61
CA ASP A 259 -21.91 -14.91 1.48
C ASP A 259 -22.49 -15.56 0.22
N LEU A 260 -23.48 -14.94 -0.43
CA LEU A 260 -24.16 -15.48 -1.60
C LEU A 260 -23.20 -15.70 -2.77
N VAL A 261 -22.17 -14.86 -2.94
CA VAL A 261 -21.17 -15.01 -4.03
C VAL A 261 -20.43 -16.35 -4.02
N ASN A 262 -20.33 -17.01 -2.86
CA ASN A 262 -19.65 -18.29 -2.73
C ASN A 262 -20.57 -19.50 -2.92
N GLN A 263 -21.86 -19.29 -3.16
CA GLN A 263 -22.87 -20.32 -3.38
C GLN A 263 -22.97 -20.71 -4.86
N ASN A 264 -23.93 -21.58 -5.20
CA ASN A 264 -24.19 -22.04 -6.55
C ASN A 264 -25.51 -21.47 -7.11
N ALA A 265 -25.85 -21.85 -8.34
CA ALA A 265 -27.07 -21.40 -9.02
C ALA A 265 -28.35 -21.79 -8.28
N SER A 266 -28.41 -22.93 -7.57
CA SER A 266 -29.56 -23.29 -6.74
C SER A 266 -29.89 -22.20 -5.72
N GLU A 267 -28.88 -21.70 -5.01
CA GLU A 267 -29.07 -20.66 -4.00
C GLU A 267 -29.40 -19.30 -4.62
N TRP A 268 -28.93 -19.04 -5.85
CA TRP A 268 -29.33 -17.84 -6.59
C TRP A 268 -30.84 -17.80 -6.88
N HIS A 269 -31.45 -18.94 -7.20
CA HIS A 269 -32.89 -18.99 -7.47
C HIS A 269 -33.73 -18.82 -6.19
N GLU A 270 -33.19 -19.14 -5.03
CA GLU A 270 -33.86 -18.95 -3.73
C GLU A 270 -33.64 -17.55 -3.14
N ALA A 271 -32.58 -16.84 -3.57
CA ALA A 271 -32.24 -15.51 -3.09
C ALA A 271 -33.29 -14.46 -3.47
N THR A 272 -33.54 -13.53 -2.55
CA THR A 272 -34.43 -12.38 -2.79
C THR A 272 -33.81 -11.39 -3.78
N SER A 273 -34.63 -10.55 -4.40
CA SER A 273 -34.15 -9.50 -5.33
C SER A 273 -33.14 -8.54 -4.68
N GLU A 274 -33.33 -8.22 -3.39
CA GLU A 274 -32.43 -7.35 -2.64
C GLU A 274 -31.08 -8.02 -2.35
N GLU A 275 -31.08 -9.32 -2.07
CA GLU A 275 -29.85 -10.10 -1.87
C GLU A 275 -29.06 -10.26 -3.16
N LYS A 276 -29.73 -10.57 -4.27
CA LYS A 276 -29.11 -10.63 -5.60
C LYS A 276 -28.45 -9.29 -5.96
N LEU A 277 -29.19 -8.19 -5.79
CA LEU A 277 -28.70 -6.84 -6.04
C LEU A 277 -27.49 -6.50 -5.16
N SER A 278 -27.56 -6.81 -3.87
CA SER A 278 -26.49 -6.54 -2.91
C SER A 278 -25.23 -7.37 -3.19
N MET A 279 -25.40 -8.64 -3.59
CA MET A 279 -24.30 -9.51 -4.01
C MET A 279 -23.60 -8.95 -5.26
N CYS A 280 -24.36 -8.60 -6.31
CA CYS A 280 -23.80 -8.00 -7.52
C CYS A 280 -23.09 -6.67 -7.23
N ALA A 281 -23.68 -5.83 -6.36
CA ALA A 281 -23.06 -4.58 -5.92
C ALA A 281 -21.73 -4.82 -5.17
N ASN A 282 -21.65 -5.87 -4.33
CA ASN A 282 -20.42 -6.23 -3.64
C ASN A 282 -19.31 -6.67 -4.60
N VAL A 283 -19.67 -7.47 -5.62
CA VAL A 283 -18.71 -7.91 -6.64
C VAL A 283 -18.17 -6.71 -7.43
N ILE A 284 -19.04 -5.83 -7.91
CA ILE A 284 -18.62 -4.63 -8.65
C ILE A 284 -17.79 -3.70 -7.77
N SER A 285 -18.20 -3.48 -6.52
CA SER A 285 -17.46 -2.67 -5.55
C SER A 285 -16.05 -3.20 -5.33
N LYS A 286 -15.91 -4.53 -5.25
CA LYS A 286 -14.60 -5.17 -5.10
C LYS A 286 -13.71 -4.88 -6.30
N PHE A 287 -14.17 -5.12 -7.53
CA PHE A 287 -13.39 -4.86 -8.73
C PHE A 287 -13.09 -3.36 -8.95
N TRP A 288 -13.98 -2.47 -8.49
CA TRP A 288 -13.74 -1.03 -8.50
C TRP A 288 -12.62 -0.63 -7.53
N LEU A 289 -12.63 -1.16 -6.30
CA LEU A 289 -11.61 -0.90 -5.29
C LEU A 289 -10.26 -1.52 -5.65
N ASP A 290 -10.28 -2.69 -6.31
CA ASP A 290 -9.10 -3.40 -6.78
C ASP A 290 -8.56 -2.87 -8.13
N ASP A 291 -9.09 -1.74 -8.61
CA ASP A 291 -8.71 -1.07 -9.86
C ASP A 291 -8.74 -1.96 -11.12
N SER A 292 -9.64 -2.94 -11.12
CA SER A 292 -9.71 -4.00 -12.15
C SER A 292 -10.89 -3.85 -13.11
N LEU A 293 -11.75 -2.85 -12.91
CA LEU A 293 -12.80 -2.49 -13.86
C LEU A 293 -12.21 -1.76 -15.06
N ASN A 294 -12.74 -2.04 -16.24
CA ASN A 294 -12.44 -1.27 -17.45
C ASN A 294 -12.71 0.23 -17.23
N GLU A 295 -11.86 1.08 -17.81
CA GLU A 295 -11.93 2.54 -17.70
C GLU A 295 -13.31 3.14 -18.06
N ASN A 296 -14.06 2.50 -18.97
CA ASN A 296 -15.40 2.93 -19.37
C ASN A 296 -16.45 2.82 -18.26
N ILE A 297 -16.25 1.91 -17.31
CA ILE A 297 -17.13 1.69 -16.15
C ILE A 297 -16.54 2.40 -14.93
N LYS A 298 -15.25 2.22 -14.68
CA LYS A 298 -14.52 2.79 -13.54
C LYS A 298 -14.71 4.30 -13.42
N ASN A 299 -14.58 5.06 -14.51
CA ASN A 299 -14.72 6.51 -14.52
C ASN A 299 -16.16 7.02 -14.27
N LYS A 300 -17.15 6.11 -14.30
CA LYS A 300 -18.55 6.44 -14.04
C LYS A 300 -18.98 6.15 -12.59
N ILE A 301 -18.11 5.52 -11.79
CA ILE A 301 -18.38 5.18 -10.39
C ILE A 301 -17.55 6.11 -9.50
N ASN A 302 -18.23 7.05 -8.81
CA ASN A 302 -17.60 7.96 -7.85
C ASN A 302 -17.99 7.63 -6.40
N SER A 303 -19.01 6.81 -6.23
CA SER A 303 -19.58 6.44 -4.93
C SER A 303 -20.32 5.10 -5.00
N VAL A 304 -20.60 4.51 -3.84
CA VAL A 304 -21.42 3.28 -3.71
C VAL A 304 -22.83 3.45 -4.30
N LYS A 305 -23.36 4.68 -4.37
CA LYS A 305 -24.67 4.94 -4.99
C LYS A 305 -24.64 4.72 -6.50
N ASP A 306 -23.49 5.01 -7.13
CA ASP A 306 -23.31 4.90 -8.58
C ASP A 306 -23.17 3.43 -9.03
N ILE A 307 -22.93 2.51 -8.09
CA ILE A 307 -22.81 1.07 -8.35
C ILE A 307 -24.18 0.42 -8.60
N LYS A 308 -25.25 0.95 -7.99
CA LYS A 308 -26.60 0.36 -8.06
C LYS A 308 -27.07 0.05 -9.49
N PRO A 309 -27.03 0.98 -10.47
CA PRO A 309 -27.48 0.68 -11.83
C PRO A 309 -26.68 -0.45 -12.51
N TYR A 310 -25.38 -0.56 -12.23
CA TYR A 310 -24.55 -1.66 -12.74
C TYR A 310 -24.88 -2.98 -12.07
N ALA A 311 -25.15 -2.96 -10.77
CA ALA A 311 -25.61 -4.14 -10.04
C ALA A 311 -26.97 -4.62 -10.56
N GLU A 312 -27.91 -3.72 -10.86
CA GLU A 312 -29.20 -4.05 -11.48
C GLU A 312 -29.01 -4.72 -12.85
N MET A 313 -28.13 -4.18 -13.71
CA MET A 313 -27.79 -4.80 -15.00
C MET A 313 -27.17 -6.18 -14.82
N LEU A 314 -26.25 -6.34 -13.87
CA LEU A 314 -25.60 -7.61 -13.62
C LEU A 314 -26.55 -8.68 -13.05
N VAL A 315 -27.55 -8.28 -12.24
CA VAL A 315 -28.61 -9.19 -11.78
C VAL A 315 -29.41 -9.72 -12.98
N ILE A 316 -29.77 -8.85 -13.93
CA ILE A 316 -30.52 -9.26 -15.13
C ILE A 316 -29.70 -10.27 -15.95
N GLU A 317 -28.41 -10.01 -16.17
CA GLU A 317 -27.54 -10.92 -16.91
C GLU A 317 -27.33 -12.25 -16.17
N MET A 318 -27.18 -12.22 -14.84
CA MET A 318 -27.10 -13.43 -14.02
C MET A 318 -28.40 -14.24 -14.07
N ASP A 319 -29.57 -13.61 -13.96
CA ASP A 319 -30.87 -14.29 -14.08
C ASP A 319 -31.04 -14.95 -15.46
N ASN A 320 -30.59 -14.27 -16.53
CA ASN A 320 -30.60 -14.84 -17.89
C ASN A 320 -29.63 -16.01 -18.03
N ALA A 321 -28.40 -15.86 -17.54
CA ALA A 321 -27.35 -16.87 -17.67
C ALA A 321 -27.62 -18.14 -16.87
N LEU A 322 -28.34 -18.00 -15.75
CA LEU A 322 -28.68 -19.11 -14.85
C LEU A 322 -30.10 -19.65 -15.06
N ASP A 323 -30.86 -19.15 -16.04
CA ASP A 323 -32.23 -19.66 -16.26
C ASP A 323 -32.25 -21.17 -16.47
N GLY A 324 -33.09 -21.86 -15.70
CA GLY A 324 -33.21 -23.31 -15.73
C GLY A 324 -32.04 -24.06 -15.10
N SER A 325 -31.08 -23.40 -14.48
CA SER A 325 -30.05 -24.06 -13.68
C SER A 325 -30.58 -24.42 -12.27
N PRO A 326 -30.10 -25.48 -11.61
CA PRO A 326 -29.73 -26.76 -12.23
C PRO A 326 -30.95 -27.56 -12.73
N SER A 327 -32.18 -27.10 -12.50
CA SER A 327 -33.42 -27.89 -12.67
C SER A 327 -33.65 -28.45 -14.08
N LYS A 328 -33.29 -27.71 -15.12
CA LYS A 328 -33.40 -28.07 -16.54
C LYS A 328 -32.07 -28.52 -17.14
N THR A 329 -30.96 -27.89 -16.73
CA THR A 329 -29.63 -28.12 -17.35
C THR A 329 -28.83 -29.24 -16.67
N GLY A 330 -29.14 -29.58 -15.41
CA GLY A 330 -28.37 -30.50 -14.59
C GLY A 330 -27.02 -29.94 -14.09
N VAL A 331 -26.64 -28.72 -14.48
CA VAL A 331 -25.39 -28.06 -14.10
C VAL A 331 -25.69 -27.06 -12.99
N ASN A 332 -24.88 -27.02 -11.92
CA ASN A 332 -25.04 -26.07 -10.82
C ASN A 332 -23.76 -25.23 -10.65
N PRO A 333 -23.52 -24.22 -11.51
CA PRO A 333 -22.27 -23.47 -11.49
C PRO A 333 -22.15 -22.60 -10.23
N LYS A 334 -20.90 -22.30 -9.84
CA LYS A 334 -20.63 -21.33 -8.78
C LYS A 334 -20.97 -19.92 -9.23
N LEU A 335 -21.55 -19.12 -8.32
CA LEU A 335 -21.94 -17.75 -8.62
C LEU A 335 -20.73 -16.83 -8.83
N SER A 336 -19.65 -17.02 -8.07
CA SER A 336 -18.39 -16.27 -8.26
C SER A 336 -17.78 -16.46 -9.64
N GLU A 337 -17.83 -17.67 -10.21
CA GLU A 337 -17.32 -17.96 -11.54
C GLU A 337 -18.26 -17.40 -12.62
N SER A 338 -19.57 -17.56 -12.44
CA SER A 338 -20.60 -17.09 -13.36
C SER A 338 -20.58 -15.56 -13.50
N VAL A 339 -20.53 -14.85 -12.36
CA VAL A 339 -20.55 -13.38 -12.35
C VAL A 339 -19.30 -12.78 -12.98
N VAL A 340 -18.11 -13.35 -12.72
CA VAL A 340 -16.86 -12.88 -13.34
C VAL A 340 -16.87 -13.14 -14.85
N THR A 341 -17.34 -14.32 -15.26
CA THR A 341 -17.48 -14.66 -16.69
C THR A 341 -18.39 -13.67 -17.40
N LEU A 342 -19.53 -13.33 -16.80
CA LEU A 342 -20.45 -12.32 -17.35
C LEU A 342 -19.81 -10.94 -17.42
N MET A 343 -19.13 -10.50 -16.36
CA MET A 343 -18.45 -9.20 -16.36
C MET A 343 -17.36 -9.11 -17.45
N ILE A 344 -16.67 -10.21 -17.75
CA ILE A 344 -15.74 -10.28 -18.90
C ILE A 344 -16.51 -10.17 -20.22
N MET A 345 -17.60 -10.93 -20.40
CA MET A 345 -18.42 -10.89 -21.61
C MET A 345 -19.06 -9.52 -21.86
N MET A 346 -19.36 -8.78 -20.79
CA MET A 346 -19.87 -7.40 -20.85
C MET A 346 -18.77 -6.35 -21.08
N GLU A 347 -17.50 -6.77 -21.21
CA GLU A 347 -16.32 -5.89 -21.33
C GLU A 347 -16.15 -4.95 -20.13
N TRP A 348 -16.57 -5.39 -18.94
CA TRP A 348 -16.40 -4.63 -17.69
C TRP A 348 -15.06 -4.94 -17.00
N LEU A 349 -14.42 -6.05 -17.36
CA LEU A 349 -13.10 -6.48 -16.90
C LEU A 349 -12.18 -6.70 -18.11
N GLU A 350 -10.88 -6.45 -17.95
CA GLU A 350 -9.84 -6.65 -18.99
C GLU A 350 -9.10 -7.99 -18.89
#